data_AF-A0A9Q0RMN7-F1
#
_entry.id   AF-A0A9Q0RMN7-F1
#
_cell.length_a   1.000
_cell.length_b   1.000
_cell.length_c   1.000
_cell.angle_alpha   90.00
_cell.angle_beta   90.00
_cell.angle_gamma   90.00
#
_symmetry.space_group_name_H-M   'P 1'
#
loop_
_entity.id
_entity.type
_entity.pdbx_description
1 polymer ?
#
loop_
_entity_poly.entity_id
_entity_poly.type
_entity_poly.pdbx_seq_one_letter_code
_entity_poly.pdbx_strand_id
1 'polypeptide(L)'
;MTSSKQSKYALRMLKLSGKIFSEYIRPQMPHEISRAVLVDGKQRTQWESYHYQNEQIVERSKERPADLLPTRNPHYYPAHPQLKDLISTLREHGLFRDEHQDIVEEMSRLRALRGKPDKVRKTKGNKYKPESETKTEDEVKE
;
A
#
# COMPACT_ATOMS: atom_id res chain seq x y z
N MET A 1 -42.39 -7.05 -13.08
CA MET A 1 -42.28 -5.73 -13.75
C MET A 1 -42.09 -6.00 -15.23
N THR A 2 -43.05 -5.60 -16.07
CA THR A 2 -43.01 -5.85 -17.51
C THR A 2 -41.88 -5.02 -18.14
N SER A 3 -40.84 -5.68 -18.66
CA SER A 3 -39.80 -5.02 -19.45
C SER A 3 -40.43 -4.54 -20.76
N SER A 4 -40.73 -3.25 -20.86
CA SER A 4 -41.22 -2.65 -22.08
C SER A 4 -40.10 -2.62 -23.13
N LYS A 5 -40.40 -3.04 -24.36
CA LYS A 5 -39.45 -2.98 -25.47
C LYS A 5 -39.12 -1.50 -25.74
N GLN A 6 -37.85 -1.13 -25.60
CA GLN A 6 -37.39 0.23 -25.85
C GLN A 6 -37.63 0.62 -27.32
N SER A 7 -38.04 1.87 -27.57
CA SER A 7 -38.18 2.41 -28.92
C SER A 7 -36.83 2.47 -29.65
N LYS A 8 -36.83 2.25 -30.98
CA LYS A 8 -35.63 2.37 -31.82
C LYS A 8 -34.98 3.75 -31.70
N TYR A 9 -35.79 4.81 -31.51
CA TYR A 9 -35.28 6.16 -31.30
C TYR A 9 -34.50 6.26 -29.98
N ALA A 10 -35.07 5.73 -28.89
CA ALA A 10 -34.42 5.74 -27.58
C ALA A 10 -33.06 5.01 -27.61
N LEU A 11 -32.98 3.86 -28.29
CA LEU A 11 -31.72 3.13 -28.46
C LEU A 11 -30.65 3.92 -29.22
N ARG A 12 -31.06 4.65 -30.27
CA ARG A 12 -30.16 5.51 -31.03
C ARG A 12 -29.69 6.70 -30.21
N MET A 13 -30.59 7.31 -29.44
CA MET A 13 -30.26 8.42 -28.54
C MET A 13 -29.33 7.98 -27.42
N LEU A 14 -29.54 6.79 -26.83
CA LEU A 14 -28.60 6.19 -25.87
C LEU A 14 -27.22 6.03 -26.50
N LYS A 15 -27.12 5.42 -27.69
CA LYS A 15 -25.82 5.25 -28.36
C LYS A 15 -25.14 6.59 -28.66
N LEU A 16 -25.91 7.60 -29.05
CA LEU A 16 -25.41 8.95 -29.28
C LEU A 16 -24.88 9.58 -27.98
N SER A 17 -25.62 9.49 -26.87
CA SER A 17 -25.19 10.05 -25.59
C SER A 17 -23.91 9.39 -25.11
N GLY A 18 -23.78 8.06 -25.18
CA GLY A 18 -22.53 7.39 -24.79
C GLY A 18 -21.34 7.78 -25.66
N LYS A 19 -21.56 8.08 -26.95
CA LYS A 19 -20.49 8.61 -27.82
C LYS A 19 -20.09 10.03 -27.43
N ILE A 20 -21.06 10.87 -27.05
CA ILE A 20 -20.80 12.26 -26.63
C ILE A 20 -20.07 12.29 -25.29
N PHE A 21 -20.51 11.50 -24.32
CA PHE A 21 -19.98 11.49 -22.95
C PHE A 21 -18.88 10.44 -22.72
N SER A 22 -18.47 9.71 -23.76
CA SER A 22 -17.49 8.62 -23.68
C SER A 22 -17.85 7.54 -22.65
N GLU A 23 -19.15 7.31 -22.46
CA GLU A 23 -19.65 6.30 -21.53
C GLU A 23 -19.72 4.93 -22.21
N TYR A 24 -19.45 3.88 -21.43
CA TYR A 24 -19.68 2.52 -21.90
C TYR A 24 -21.18 2.24 -21.98
N ILE A 25 -21.62 1.77 -23.15
CA ILE A 25 -22.99 1.31 -23.38
C ILE A 25 -22.94 -0.16 -23.76
N ARG A 26 -23.71 -0.99 -23.05
CA ARG A 26 -23.89 -2.40 -23.40
C ARG A 26 -24.52 -2.48 -24.80
N PRO A 27 -23.88 -3.16 -25.77
CA PRO A 27 -24.43 -3.30 -27.10
C PRO A 27 -25.69 -4.18 -27.07
N GLN A 28 -26.60 -3.94 -28.01
CA GLN A 28 -27.75 -4.82 -28.23
C GLN A 28 -27.28 -6.17 -28.77
N MET A 29 -27.95 -7.26 -28.36
CA MET A 29 -27.66 -8.59 -28.90
C MET A 29 -27.82 -8.58 -30.44
N PRO A 30 -26.81 -9.06 -31.19
CA PRO A 30 -26.93 -9.24 -32.63
C PRO A 30 -28.13 -10.13 -32.98
N HIS A 31 -28.74 -9.86 -34.13
CA HIS A 31 -29.95 -10.56 -34.59
C HIS A 31 -29.74 -12.07 -34.79
N GLU A 32 -28.56 -12.47 -35.23
CA GLU A 32 -28.19 -13.87 -35.44
C GLU A 32 -28.14 -14.63 -34.11
N ILE A 33 -27.48 -14.04 -33.12
CA ILE A 33 -27.36 -14.60 -31.78
C ILE A 33 -28.74 -14.61 -31.10
N SER A 34 -29.52 -13.54 -31.23
CA SER A 34 -30.85 -13.47 -30.60
C SER A 34 -31.81 -14.55 -31.13
N ARG A 35 -31.70 -14.92 -32.42
CA ARG A 35 -32.41 -16.09 -32.98
C ARG A 35 -31.83 -17.41 -32.48
N ALA A 36 -30.51 -17.57 -32.46
CA ALA A 36 -29.86 -18.79 -31.99
C ALA A 36 -30.18 -19.08 -30.52
N VAL A 37 -30.35 -18.04 -29.69
CA VAL A 37 -30.76 -18.14 -28.28
C VAL A 37 -32.14 -18.78 -28.09
N LEU A 38 -33.04 -18.66 -29.07
CA LEU A 38 -34.36 -19.32 -29.02
C LEU A 38 -34.25 -20.83 -29.18
N VAL A 39 -33.16 -21.32 -29.80
CA VAL A 39 -32.89 -22.74 -30.05
C VAL A 39 -31.99 -23.30 -28.95
N ASP A 40 -30.87 -22.62 -28.66
CA ASP A 40 -29.87 -23.02 -27.68
C ASP A 40 -29.58 -21.90 -26.67
N GLY A 41 -30.02 -22.07 -25.42
CA GLY A 41 -29.80 -21.09 -24.35
C GLY A 41 -28.33 -20.82 -24.00
N LYS A 42 -27.41 -21.71 -24.39
CA LYS A 42 -25.96 -21.57 -24.15
C LYS A 42 -25.36 -20.36 -24.87
N GLN A 43 -25.88 -20.03 -26.05
CA GLN A 43 -25.42 -18.88 -26.84
C GLN A 43 -25.65 -17.55 -26.11
N ARG A 44 -26.74 -17.49 -25.33
CA ARG A 44 -27.06 -16.32 -24.50
C ARG A 44 -26.04 -16.15 -23.39
N THR A 45 -25.76 -17.23 -22.67
CA THR A 45 -24.79 -17.20 -21.57
C THR A 45 -23.39 -16.81 -22.03
N GLN A 46 -22.98 -17.25 -23.22
CA GLN A 46 -21.69 -16.88 -23.81
C GLN A 46 -21.64 -15.39 -24.22
N TRP A 47 -22.71 -14.87 -24.82
CA TRP A 47 -22.79 -13.45 -25.17
C TRP A 47 -22.86 -12.55 -23.94
N GLU A 48 -23.68 -12.93 -22.95
CA GLU A 48 -23.82 -12.20 -21.69
C GLU A 48 -22.50 -12.23 -20.89
N SER A 49 -21.77 -13.34 -20.85
CA SER A 49 -20.51 -13.43 -20.10
C SER A 49 -19.43 -12.51 -20.67
N TYR A 50 -19.27 -12.45 -22.00
CA TYR A 50 -18.31 -11.56 -22.66
C TYR A 50 -18.59 -10.08 -22.37
N HIS A 51 -19.84 -9.65 -22.49
CA HIS A 51 -20.20 -8.25 -22.22
C HIS A 51 -20.26 -7.91 -20.72
N TYR A 52 -20.56 -8.89 -19.88
CA TYR A 52 -20.51 -8.77 -18.41
C TYR A 52 -19.10 -8.47 -17.92
N GLN A 53 -18.06 -9.10 -18.48
CA GLN A 53 -16.68 -8.81 -18.12
C GLN A 53 -16.31 -7.33 -18.32
N ASN A 54 -16.71 -6.74 -19.45
CA ASN A 54 -16.46 -5.33 -19.74
C ASN A 54 -17.22 -4.40 -18.77
N GLU A 55 -18.46 -4.74 -18.44
CA GLU A 55 -19.27 -3.99 -17.49
C GLU A 55 -18.70 -4.06 -16.07
N GLN A 56 -18.24 -5.22 -15.62
CA GLN A 56 -17.57 -5.40 -14.33
C GLN A 56 -16.28 -4.57 -14.23
N ILE A 57 -15.50 -4.48 -15.32
CA ILE A 57 -14.31 -3.62 -15.35
C ILE A 57 -14.71 -2.15 -15.24
N VAL A 58 -15.73 -1.73 -15.97
CA VAL A 58 -16.26 -0.36 -15.91
C VAL A 58 -16.77 -0.06 -14.49
N GLU A 59 -17.55 -0.94 -13.87
CA GLU A 59 -18.02 -0.80 -12.49
C GLU A 59 -16.88 -0.72 -11.49
N ARG A 60 -15.91 -1.63 -11.57
CA ARG A 60 -14.72 -1.60 -10.72
C ARG A 60 -13.92 -0.30 -10.87
N SER A 61 -13.91 0.25 -12.08
CA SER A 61 -13.16 1.49 -12.41
C SER A 61 -13.95 2.76 -12.11
N LYS A 62 -15.28 2.68 -11.90
CA LYS A 62 -16.10 3.80 -11.41
C LYS A 62 -15.74 4.15 -9.98
N GLU A 63 -15.46 3.14 -9.17
CA GLU A 63 -15.11 3.30 -7.76
C GLU A 63 -13.60 3.46 -7.58
N ARG A 64 -13.21 4.17 -6.52
CA ARG A 64 -11.79 4.21 -6.12
C ARG A 64 -11.37 2.82 -5.63
N PRO A 65 -10.14 2.37 -5.94
CA PRO A 65 -9.66 1.09 -5.45
C PRO A 65 -9.66 1.09 -3.92
N ALA A 66 -9.91 -0.08 -3.34
CA ALA A 66 -10.14 -0.21 -1.91
C ALA A 66 -8.98 0.31 -1.05
N ASP A 67 -7.75 0.25 -1.54
CA ASP A 67 -6.54 0.70 -0.84
C ASP A 67 -6.38 2.23 -0.84
N LEU A 68 -7.18 2.97 -1.61
CA LEU A 68 -7.20 4.44 -1.61
C LEU A 68 -8.45 4.98 -0.93
N LEU A 69 -9.32 4.12 -0.41
CA LEU A 69 -10.53 4.56 0.28
C LEU A 69 -10.16 5.25 1.60
N PRO A 70 -10.64 6.48 1.86
CA PRO A 70 -10.38 7.17 3.12
C PRO A 70 -10.86 6.38 4.35
N THR A 71 -11.94 5.61 4.20
CA THR A 71 -12.54 4.79 5.27
C THR A 71 -11.71 3.56 5.63
N ARG A 72 -10.98 2.97 4.68
CA ARG A 72 -10.10 1.81 4.90
C ARG A 72 -8.72 2.24 5.43
N ASN A 73 -8.52 3.55 5.61
CA ASN A 73 -7.37 4.25 6.17
C ASN A 73 -6.00 3.57 5.91
N PRO A 74 -5.35 3.88 4.77
CA PRO A 74 -3.97 3.47 4.49
C PRO A 74 -2.96 4.01 5.52
N HIS A 75 -3.32 5.04 6.26
CA HIS A 75 -2.53 5.68 7.31
C HIS A 75 -2.96 5.21 8.70
N TYR A 76 -3.22 3.91 8.85
CA TYR A 76 -3.59 3.33 10.14
C TYR A 76 -2.51 3.59 11.21
N TYR A 77 -1.24 3.41 10.85
CA TYR A 77 -0.12 3.77 11.70
C TYR A 77 0.46 5.14 11.32
N PRO A 78 0.84 5.96 12.31
CA PRO A 78 1.56 7.20 12.03
C PRO A 78 2.96 6.90 11.49
N ALA A 79 3.58 7.93 10.93
CA ALA A 79 4.91 7.88 10.35
C ALA A 79 6.00 7.83 11.43
N HIS A 80 6.11 6.70 12.14
CA HIS A 80 7.01 6.53 13.30
C HIS A 80 8.49 6.84 13.01
N PRO A 81 9.09 6.42 11.89
CA PRO A 81 10.49 6.76 11.59
C PRO A 81 10.72 8.27 11.55
N GLN A 82 9.84 9.00 10.86
CA GLN A 82 9.91 10.45 10.73
C GLN A 82 9.77 11.15 12.08
N LEU A 83 8.84 10.69 12.91
CA LEU A 83 8.66 11.21 14.27
C LEU A 83 9.88 10.95 15.14
N LYS A 84 10.45 9.74 15.07
CA LYS A 84 11.65 9.38 15.83
C LYS A 84 12.84 10.25 15.44
N ASP A 85 13.07 10.42 14.14
CA ASP A 85 14.18 11.22 13.63
C ASP A 85 14.01 12.70 13.99
N LEU A 86 12.78 13.22 13.89
CA LEU A 86 12.44 14.57 14.31
C LEU A 86 12.73 14.79 15.80
N ILE A 87 12.29 13.88 16.67
CA ILE A 87 12.49 14.00 18.11
C ILE A 87 13.99 13.91 18.46
N SER A 88 14.75 13.03 17.80
CA SER A 88 16.21 12.93 17.96
C SER A 88 16.91 14.24 17.61
N THR A 89 16.58 14.82 16.46
CA THR A 89 17.20 16.08 16.02
C THR A 89 16.85 17.24 16.95
N LEU A 90 15.61 17.32 17.43
CA LEU A 90 15.21 18.33 18.43
C LEU A 90 15.96 18.17 19.76
N ARG A 91 16.26 16.92 20.18
CA ARG A 91 17.08 16.66 21.37
C ARG A 91 18.52 17.12 21.18
N GLU A 92 19.13 16.82 20.03
CA GLU A 92 20.49 17.26 19.69
C GLU A 92 20.62 18.78 19.68
N HIS A 93 19.58 19.49 19.23
CA HIS A 93 19.54 20.94 19.27
C HIS A 93 19.16 21.54 20.63
N GLY A 94 18.83 20.71 21.63
CA GLY A 94 18.42 21.17 22.97
C GLY A 94 17.00 21.77 23.03
N LEU A 95 16.21 21.61 21.97
CA LEU A 95 14.81 22.10 21.89
C LEU A 95 13.84 21.14 22.56
N PHE A 96 14.20 19.86 22.70
CA PHE A 96 13.38 18.83 23.31
C PHE A 96 14.19 18.00 24.30
N ARG A 97 13.57 17.65 25.44
CA ARG A 97 14.17 16.75 26.42
C ARG A 97 13.46 15.40 26.40
N ASP A 98 14.18 14.35 25.98
CA ASP A 98 13.69 12.97 25.99
C ASP A 98 14.12 12.26 27.28
N GLU A 99 13.28 12.32 28.31
CA GLU A 99 13.55 11.69 29.61
C GLU A 99 13.72 10.17 29.52
N HIS A 100 13.03 9.53 28.57
CA HIS A 100 13.14 8.09 28.39
C HIS A 100 14.55 7.73 27.87
N GLN A 101 15.05 8.47 26.88
CA GLN A 101 16.42 8.26 26.40
C GLN A 101 17.46 8.62 27.45
N ASP A 102 17.25 9.69 28.22
CA ASP A 102 18.15 10.07 29.32
C ASP A 102 18.32 8.91 30.34
N ILE A 103 17.21 8.22 30.70
CA ILE A 103 17.25 7.06 31.60
C ILE A 103 17.96 5.87 30.95
N VAL A 104 17.69 5.60 29.67
CA VAL A 104 18.33 4.50 28.94
C VAL A 104 19.84 4.72 28.87
N GLU A 105 20.30 5.92 28.53
CA GLU A 105 21.71 6.30 28.46
C GLU A 105 22.41 6.18 29.80
N GLU A 106 21.78 6.64 30.89
CA GLU A 106 22.35 6.52 32.24
C GLU A 106 22.47 5.06 32.68
N MET A 107 21.46 4.23 32.38
CA MET A 107 21.53 2.80 32.67
C MET A 107 22.61 2.09 31.85
N SER A 108 22.79 2.49 30.59
CA SER A 108 23.89 2.00 29.74
C SER A 108 25.26 2.39 30.28
N ARG A 109 25.41 3.62 30.79
CA ARG A 109 26.64 4.10 31.45
C ARG A 109 26.98 3.27 32.69
N LEU A 110 26.01 3.02 33.56
CA LEU A 110 26.20 2.19 34.75
C LEU A 110 26.51 0.73 34.40
N ARG A 111 25.89 0.19 33.35
CA ARG A 111 26.20 -1.15 32.84
C ARG A 111 27.65 -1.25 32.35
N ALA A 112 28.14 -0.24 31.63
CA ALA A 112 29.53 -0.17 31.19
C ALA A 112 30.51 -0.11 32.37
N LEU A 113 30.22 0.70 33.40
CA LEU A 113 31.02 0.75 34.63
C LEU A 113 31.04 -0.58 35.39
N ARG A 114 29.95 -1.36 35.32
CA ARG A 114 29.88 -2.73 35.88
C ARG A 114 30.66 -3.76 35.05
N GLY A 115 31.31 -3.35 33.95
CA GLY A 115 31.99 -4.25 33.01
C GLY A 115 31.04 -5.07 32.14
N LYS A 116 29.77 -4.67 32.04
CA LYS A 116 28.76 -5.28 31.16
C LYS A 116 28.27 -4.26 30.12
N PRO A 117 29.17 -3.68 29.31
CA PRO A 117 28.78 -2.68 28.32
C PRO A 117 27.75 -3.26 27.36
N ASP A 118 26.88 -2.38 26.84
CA ASP A 118 25.88 -2.79 25.86
C ASP A 118 26.56 -3.38 24.63
N LYS A 119 25.95 -4.43 24.07
CA LYS A 119 26.53 -5.16 22.95
C LYS A 119 26.58 -4.23 21.74
N VAL A 120 27.78 -3.83 21.32
CA VAL A 120 27.96 -3.18 20.02
C VAL A 120 27.49 -4.15 18.94
N ARG A 121 26.54 -3.73 18.10
CA ARG A 121 26.08 -4.55 16.97
C ARG A 121 27.29 -4.82 16.08
N LYS A 122 27.64 -6.10 15.92
CA LYS A 122 28.68 -6.52 14.97
C LYS A 122 28.20 -6.19 13.55
N THR A 123 28.81 -5.18 12.92
CA THR A 123 28.75 -5.04 11.47
C THR A 123 29.43 -6.25 10.86
N LYS A 124 28.84 -6.81 9.80
CA LYS A 124 29.40 -7.97 9.08
C LYS A 124 30.77 -7.56 8.51
N GLY A 125 31.85 -7.80 9.26
CA GLY A 125 33.22 -7.45 8.86
C GLY A 125 34.16 -7.06 9.99
N ASN A 126 33.65 -6.53 11.12
CA ASN A 126 34.53 -6.04 12.18
C ASN A 126 34.36 -6.86 13.47
N LYS A 127 35.36 -7.68 13.81
CA LYS A 127 35.46 -8.33 15.12
C LYS A 127 36.05 -7.29 16.07
N TYR A 128 35.21 -6.62 16.85
CA TYR A 128 35.66 -5.69 17.89
C TYR A 128 36.64 -6.39 18.87
N LYS A 129 37.84 -5.85 19.02
CA LYS A 129 38.81 -6.20 20.06
C LYS A 129 38.73 -5.08 21.12
N PRO A 130 38.43 -5.37 22.39
CA PRO A 130 38.31 -4.33 23.41
C PRO A 130 39.65 -3.65 23.70
N GLU A 131 39.64 -2.33 23.84
CA GLU A 131 40.82 -1.47 24.04
C GLU A 131 41.64 -1.75 25.32
N SER A 132 41.16 -2.66 26.18
CA SER A 132 41.93 -3.14 27.34
C SER A 132 43.11 -4.04 26.95
N GLU A 133 43.19 -4.52 25.71
CA GLU A 133 44.25 -5.41 25.22
C GLU A 133 45.39 -4.70 24.47
N THR A 134 45.27 -3.40 24.15
CA THR A 134 46.21 -2.71 23.23
C THR A 134 47.30 -1.89 23.93
N LYS A 135 47.35 -1.85 25.27
CA LYS A 135 48.30 -0.98 26.01
C LYS A 135 49.57 -1.65 26.53
N THR A 136 49.76 -2.96 26.35
CA THR A 136 50.90 -3.68 26.96
C THR A 136 52.05 -4.01 26.02
N GLU A 137 51.95 -3.73 24.72
CA GLU A 137 52.96 -4.18 23.73
C GLU A 137 54.01 -3.10 23.38
N ASP A 138 53.75 -1.82 23.65
CA ASP A 138 54.63 -0.72 23.22
C ASP A 138 55.61 -0.20 24.30
N GLU A 139 55.61 -0.73 25.53
CA GLU A 139 56.46 -0.26 26.65
C GLU A 139 57.66 -1.17 27.01
N VAL A 140 57.95 -2.26 26.27
CA VAL A 140 59.03 -3.23 26.63
C VAL A 140 60.18 -3.26 25.61
N LYS A 141 60.45 -2.15 24.90
CA LYS A 141 61.65 -2.00 24.08
C LYS A 141 62.44 -0.75 24.45
N GLU A 142 63.08 -0.83 25.62
CA GLU A 142 64.34 -0.13 25.92
C GLU A 142 65.41 -1.18 26.24
#